data_AF-A0A537D0Q4-F1
#
_entry.id   AF-A0A537D0Q4-F1
#
_cell.length_a   1.000
_cell.length_b   1.000
_cell.length_c   1.000
_cell.angle_alpha   90.00
_cell.angle_beta   90.00
_cell.angle_gamma   90.00
#
_symmetry.space_group_name_H-M   'P 1'
#
loop_
_entity.id
_entity.type
_entity.pdbx_description
1 polymer ?
#
loop_
_entity_poly.entity_id
_entity_poly.type
_entity_poly.pdbx_seq_one_letter_code
_entity_poly.pdbx_strand_id
1 'polypeptide(L)'
;MRPRTAGTRSASSASPSCRRGYAADAQLALRELERAAKLPGMRGMYLATNVNGVDLDEKRFWDVYGRAEELGWAIFLHPVETIGRERTGKYYLRNLLGNPYDTGVAAAHLIFGGVLDRFPKLEVNLPHAGGAFPGLIGRLDHGTKVRPELKHMQRLPSEYLRRFTYDTIGHDDRINMNLVRLVGADRVTLGSDYCFDMGLDDPLAAVRRLQLSAKEKGLIAGGNAARLLRL
;
A
#
# COMPACT_ATOMS: atom_id res chain seq x y z
N MET A 1 12.90 2.93 -48.67
CA MET A 1 13.07 2.53 -47.27
C MET A 1 12.20 3.41 -46.39
N ARG A 2 11.09 2.89 -45.85
CA ARG A 2 10.22 3.60 -44.89
C ARG A 2 10.49 3.06 -43.48
N PRO A 3 10.57 3.91 -42.44
CA PRO A 3 10.82 3.44 -41.08
C PRO A 3 9.54 2.84 -40.48
N ARG A 4 9.68 1.70 -39.79
CA ARG A 4 8.62 1.06 -39.02
C ARG A 4 8.40 1.86 -37.73
N THR A 5 7.17 2.34 -37.52
CA THR A 5 6.71 2.90 -36.25
C THR A 5 6.47 1.77 -35.25
N ALA A 6 7.13 1.83 -34.09
CA ALA A 6 6.83 0.96 -32.95
C ALA A 6 5.58 1.49 -32.24
N GLY A 7 4.47 0.77 -32.35
CA GLY A 7 3.23 1.09 -31.65
C GLY A 7 3.34 0.78 -30.17
N THR A 8 3.07 1.80 -29.34
CA THR A 8 2.82 1.65 -27.91
C THR A 8 1.52 0.86 -27.70
N ARG A 9 1.60 -0.33 -27.11
CA ARG A 9 0.40 -1.07 -26.68
C ARG A 9 -0.14 -0.41 -25.42
N SER A 10 -1.33 0.16 -25.49
CA SER A 10 -2.08 0.59 -24.32
C SER A 10 -2.58 -0.64 -23.53
N ALA A 11 -2.64 -0.50 -22.20
CA ALA A 11 -3.07 -1.54 -21.28
C ALA A 11 -4.55 -1.97 -21.41
N SER A 12 -5.30 -1.46 -22.40
CA SER A 12 -6.73 -1.81 -22.57
C SER A 12 -6.98 -3.12 -23.32
N SER A 13 -5.93 -3.83 -23.76
CA SER A 13 -6.04 -4.99 -24.67
C SER A 13 -6.08 -6.37 -23.98
N ALA A 14 -6.39 -6.45 -22.68
CA ALA A 14 -6.63 -7.75 -22.05
C ALA A 14 -7.82 -8.46 -22.72
N SER A 15 -7.58 -9.68 -23.23
CA SER A 15 -8.57 -10.47 -23.95
C SER A 15 -9.81 -10.74 -23.06
N PRO A 16 -11.00 -10.91 -23.66
CA PRO A 16 -12.23 -11.21 -22.92
C PRO A 16 -12.15 -12.48 -22.06
N SER A 17 -11.29 -13.44 -22.42
CA SER A 17 -11.02 -14.65 -21.63
C SER A 17 -10.20 -14.34 -20.37
N CYS A 18 -9.24 -13.42 -20.45
CA CYS A 18 -8.43 -13.00 -19.31
C CYS A 18 -9.26 -12.22 -18.27
N ARG A 19 -10.19 -11.35 -18.73
CA ARG A 19 -11.12 -10.64 -17.82
C ARG A 19 -12.09 -11.56 -17.08
N ARG A 20 -12.52 -12.67 -17.69
CA ARG A 20 -13.36 -13.68 -17.03
C ARG A 20 -12.59 -14.47 -15.96
N GLY A 21 -11.32 -14.79 -16.20
CA GLY A 21 -10.45 -15.44 -15.21
C GLY A 21 -10.33 -14.60 -13.94
N TYR A 22 -9.94 -13.35 -14.07
CA TYR A 22 -9.73 -12.48 -12.92
C TYR A 22 -11.00 -12.11 -12.12
N ALA A 23 -12.17 -12.06 -12.77
CA ALA A 23 -13.43 -11.85 -12.06
C ALA A 23 -13.82 -13.10 -11.24
N ALA A 24 -13.58 -14.30 -11.79
CA ALA A 24 -13.76 -15.55 -11.05
C ALA A 24 -12.76 -15.66 -9.89
N ASP A 25 -11.52 -15.18 -10.08
CA ASP A 25 -10.49 -15.14 -9.05
C ASP A 25 -10.85 -14.19 -7.89
N ALA A 26 -11.43 -13.02 -8.20
CA ALA A 26 -11.90 -12.09 -7.16
C ALA A 26 -13.06 -12.68 -6.33
N GLN A 27 -13.97 -13.42 -6.97
CA GLN A 27 -15.05 -14.12 -6.27
C GLN A 27 -14.52 -15.30 -5.43
N LEU A 28 -13.47 -15.98 -5.88
CA LEU A 28 -12.75 -16.98 -5.08
C LEU A 28 -12.07 -16.33 -3.87
N ALA A 29 -11.39 -15.19 -4.05
CA ALA A 29 -10.76 -14.45 -2.97
C ALA A 29 -11.79 -13.98 -1.93
N LEU A 30 -12.97 -13.52 -2.36
CA LEU A 30 -14.06 -13.15 -1.46
C LEU A 30 -14.55 -14.36 -0.64
N ARG A 31 -14.77 -15.51 -1.28
CA ARG A 31 -15.14 -16.74 -0.57
C ARG A 31 -14.08 -17.18 0.44
N GLU A 32 -12.80 -17.04 0.08
CA GLU A 32 -11.71 -17.37 0.99
C GLU A 32 -11.65 -16.39 2.16
N LEU A 33 -11.87 -15.10 1.93
CA LEU A 33 -11.99 -14.11 3.00
C LEU A 33 -13.13 -14.44 3.96
N GLU A 34 -14.30 -14.86 3.45
CA GLU A 34 -15.43 -15.30 4.28
C GLU A 34 -15.14 -16.58 5.07
N ARG A 35 -14.41 -17.52 4.48
CA ARG A 35 -13.97 -18.74 5.15
C ARG A 35 -12.96 -18.40 6.26
N ALA A 36 -11.95 -17.60 5.95
CA ALA A 36 -10.92 -17.17 6.88
C ALA A 36 -11.49 -16.37 8.06
N ALA A 37 -12.52 -15.56 7.82
CA ALA A 37 -13.21 -14.80 8.88
C ALA A 37 -13.88 -15.69 9.94
N LYS A 38 -14.12 -16.98 9.65
CA LYS A 38 -14.66 -17.95 10.60
C LYS A 38 -13.58 -18.68 11.40
N LEU A 39 -12.31 -18.51 11.04
CA LEU A 39 -11.19 -19.15 11.73
C LEU A 39 -10.81 -18.35 12.98
N PRO A 40 -10.46 -19.03 14.09
CA PRO A 40 -9.99 -18.35 15.28
C PRO A 40 -8.65 -17.63 15.00
N GLY A 41 -8.52 -16.39 15.47
CA GLY A 41 -7.27 -15.64 15.41
C GLY A 41 -7.02 -14.86 14.11
N MET A 42 -7.87 -14.99 13.09
CA MET A 42 -7.76 -14.15 11.89
C MET A 42 -8.26 -12.73 12.16
N ARG A 43 -7.41 -11.72 11.92
CA ARG A 43 -7.64 -10.31 12.31
C ARG A 43 -7.34 -9.29 11.21
N GLY A 44 -6.87 -9.75 10.06
CA GLY A 44 -6.39 -8.93 8.96
C GLY A 44 -6.10 -9.79 7.74
N MET A 45 -5.73 -9.15 6.65
CA MET A 45 -5.32 -9.83 5.41
C MET A 45 -4.08 -9.19 4.81
N TYR A 46 -3.30 -9.98 4.09
CA TYR A 46 -2.24 -9.49 3.22
C TYR A 46 -2.75 -9.40 1.78
N LEU A 47 -2.34 -8.35 1.07
CA LEU A 47 -2.67 -8.14 -0.34
C LEU A 47 -1.44 -7.62 -1.09
N ALA A 48 -1.22 -8.11 -2.30
CA ALA A 48 -0.15 -7.58 -3.14
C ALA A 48 -0.47 -6.13 -3.58
N THR A 49 0.55 -5.32 -3.84
CA THR A 49 0.38 -3.95 -4.39
C THR A 49 -0.24 -3.91 -5.79
N ASN A 50 -0.22 -5.03 -6.51
CA ASN A 50 -1.02 -5.32 -7.69
C ASN A 50 -1.26 -6.82 -7.79
N VAL A 51 -2.31 -7.24 -8.49
CA VAL A 51 -2.64 -8.66 -8.68
C VAL A 51 -2.46 -9.02 -10.16
N ASN A 52 -1.38 -9.73 -10.47
CA ASN A 52 -1.03 -10.10 -11.86
C ASN A 52 -0.96 -8.88 -12.80
N GLY A 53 -0.39 -7.77 -12.31
CA GLY A 53 -0.29 -6.50 -13.06
C GLY A 53 -1.61 -5.73 -13.15
N VAL A 54 -2.65 -6.14 -12.42
CA VAL A 54 -3.91 -5.39 -12.29
C VAL A 54 -3.85 -4.53 -11.02
N ASP A 55 -4.02 -3.23 -11.19
CA ASP A 55 -3.94 -2.25 -10.10
C ASP A 55 -5.16 -2.27 -9.18
N LEU A 56 -4.97 -1.78 -7.96
CA LEU A 56 -5.90 -1.96 -6.85
C LEU A 56 -7.20 -1.15 -6.94
N ASP A 57 -7.31 -0.20 -7.88
CA ASP A 57 -8.54 0.58 -8.10
C ASP A 57 -9.61 -0.16 -8.90
N GLU A 58 -9.23 -1.22 -9.60
CA GLU A 58 -10.12 -1.98 -10.46
C GLU A 58 -11.35 -2.52 -9.73
N LYS A 59 -12.53 -2.31 -10.34
CA LYS A 59 -13.85 -2.60 -9.72
C LYS A 59 -14.01 -4.04 -9.26
N ARG A 60 -13.29 -4.98 -9.87
CA ARG A 60 -13.32 -6.39 -9.49
C ARG A 60 -12.85 -6.66 -8.05
N PHE A 61 -12.05 -5.76 -7.47
CA PHE A 61 -11.56 -5.90 -6.09
C PHE A 61 -12.48 -5.25 -5.06
N TRP A 62 -13.51 -4.50 -5.49
CA TRP A 62 -14.33 -3.70 -4.60
C TRP A 62 -15.13 -4.52 -3.60
N ASP A 63 -15.61 -5.70 -3.99
CA ASP A 63 -16.33 -6.60 -3.07
C ASP A 63 -15.40 -7.12 -1.95
N VAL A 64 -14.11 -7.35 -2.26
CA VAL A 64 -13.11 -7.75 -1.26
C VAL A 64 -12.86 -6.60 -0.28
N TYR A 65 -12.73 -5.37 -0.76
CA TYR A 65 -12.57 -4.20 0.11
C TYR A 65 -13.80 -3.94 0.98
N GLY A 66 -15.00 -4.03 0.40
CA GLY A 66 -16.25 -3.91 1.16
C GLY A 66 -16.33 -4.94 2.27
N ARG A 67 -15.97 -6.20 1.97
CA ARG A 67 -15.97 -7.25 3.00
C ARG A 67 -14.89 -7.05 4.07
N ALA A 68 -13.69 -6.63 3.69
CA ALA A 68 -12.63 -6.31 4.64
C ALA A 68 -13.03 -5.14 5.57
N GLU A 69 -13.72 -4.12 5.03
CA GLU A 69 -14.27 -3.00 5.79
C GLU A 69 -15.35 -3.45 6.78
N GLU A 70 -16.29 -4.31 6.37
CA GLU A 70 -17.34 -4.86 7.25
C GLU A 70 -16.76 -5.68 8.41
N LEU A 71 -15.76 -6.51 8.13
CA LEU A 71 -15.00 -7.23 9.15
C LEU A 71 -14.16 -6.26 10.00
N GLY A 72 -13.89 -5.06 9.47
CA GLY A 72 -12.89 -4.08 9.87
C GLY A 72 -11.53 -4.70 10.11
N TRP A 73 -11.13 -5.53 9.16
CA TRP A 73 -9.81 -6.10 9.02
C TRP A 73 -8.88 -5.09 8.36
N ALA A 74 -7.67 -4.95 8.90
CA ALA A 74 -6.62 -4.21 8.22
C ALA A 74 -6.09 -5.00 7.02
N ILE A 75 -5.85 -4.30 5.90
CA ILE A 75 -5.18 -4.84 4.72
C ILE A 75 -3.71 -4.41 4.77
N PHE A 76 -2.80 -5.37 4.90
CA PHE A 76 -1.36 -5.15 4.83
C PHE A 76 -0.91 -5.32 3.38
N LEU A 77 -0.48 -4.23 2.74
CA LEU A 77 0.05 -4.31 1.39
C LEU A 77 1.48 -4.86 1.41
N HIS A 78 1.84 -5.60 0.36
CA HIS A 78 3.23 -5.99 0.12
C HIS A 78 3.56 -6.00 -1.38
N PRO A 79 4.68 -5.40 -1.81
CA PRO A 79 5.13 -5.49 -3.20
C PRO A 79 5.49 -6.91 -3.61
N VAL A 80 4.94 -7.39 -4.72
CA VAL A 80 5.28 -8.73 -5.27
C VAL A 80 5.88 -8.58 -6.66
N GLU A 81 5.10 -8.02 -7.59
CA GLU A 81 5.55 -7.66 -8.94
C GLU A 81 5.75 -6.15 -9.05
N THR A 82 6.98 -5.69 -8.95
CA THR A 82 7.30 -4.26 -8.86
C THR A 82 7.43 -3.58 -10.22
N ILE A 83 7.06 -2.31 -10.28
CA ILE A 83 7.35 -1.40 -11.39
C ILE A 83 8.82 -1.43 -11.86
N GLY A 84 9.03 -1.32 -13.18
CA GLY A 84 10.34 -1.08 -13.77
C GLY A 84 11.29 -2.28 -13.76
N ARG A 85 10.76 -3.51 -13.70
CA ARG A 85 11.52 -4.78 -13.60
C ARG A 85 12.71 -4.88 -14.57
N GLU A 86 12.58 -4.38 -15.79
CA GLU A 86 13.68 -4.38 -16.78
C GLU A 86 14.88 -3.53 -16.34
N ARG A 87 14.64 -2.43 -15.62
CA ARG A 87 15.69 -1.50 -15.14
C ARG A 87 16.21 -1.87 -13.75
N THR A 88 15.44 -2.61 -12.96
CA THR A 88 15.73 -2.93 -11.56
C THR A 88 16.31 -4.33 -11.35
N GLY A 89 16.63 -5.06 -12.43
CA GLY A 89 17.17 -6.43 -12.37
C GLY A 89 18.61 -6.59 -11.87
N LYS A 90 19.35 -5.49 -11.62
CA LYS A 90 20.73 -5.52 -11.08
C LYS A 90 20.79 -4.85 -9.71
N TYR A 91 21.84 -5.14 -8.94
CA TYR A 91 22.14 -4.51 -7.63
C TYR A 91 21.00 -4.55 -6.62
N TYR A 92 20.16 -5.59 -6.70
CA TYR A 92 18.98 -5.74 -5.83
C TYR A 92 17.98 -4.56 -5.92
N LEU A 93 18.04 -3.76 -6.98
CA LEU A 93 17.20 -2.56 -7.15
C LEU A 93 15.71 -2.88 -7.19
N ARG A 94 15.32 -4.13 -7.49
CA ARG A 94 13.92 -4.56 -7.39
C ARG A 94 13.40 -4.38 -5.97
N ASN A 95 14.18 -4.76 -4.97
CA ASN A 95 13.85 -4.52 -3.57
C ASN A 95 14.11 -3.05 -3.19
N LEU A 96 15.33 -2.55 -3.42
CA LEU A 96 15.77 -1.24 -2.91
C LEU A 96 14.98 -0.05 -3.46
N LEU A 97 14.51 -0.13 -4.71
CA LEU A 97 13.74 0.94 -5.37
C LEU A 97 12.37 0.44 -5.83
N GLY A 98 12.31 -0.74 -6.45
CA GLY A 98 11.06 -1.29 -6.99
C GLY A 98 9.98 -1.40 -5.92
N ASN A 99 10.25 -2.04 -4.79
CA ASN A 99 9.27 -2.22 -3.71
C ASN A 99 8.71 -0.86 -3.21
N PRO A 100 9.53 0.12 -2.77
CA PRO A 100 9.03 1.44 -2.36
C PRO A 100 8.24 2.19 -3.43
N TYR A 101 8.66 2.13 -4.70
CA TYR A 101 7.92 2.79 -5.79
C TYR A 101 6.58 2.11 -6.03
N ASP A 102 6.54 0.78 -6.01
CA ASP A 102 5.31 0.02 -6.24
C ASP A 102 4.27 0.25 -5.13
N THR A 103 4.72 0.31 -3.86
CA THR A 103 3.86 0.75 -2.75
C THR A 103 3.26 2.13 -3.01
N GLY A 104 4.08 3.06 -3.54
CA GLY A 104 3.61 4.41 -3.85
C GLY A 104 2.57 4.46 -4.98
N VAL A 105 2.75 3.62 -6.00
CA VAL A 105 1.78 3.43 -7.09
C VAL A 105 0.47 2.87 -6.52
N ALA A 106 0.52 1.80 -5.73
CA ALA A 106 -0.66 1.19 -5.12
C ALA A 106 -1.46 2.19 -4.26
N ALA A 107 -0.79 2.98 -3.43
CA ALA A 107 -1.43 4.04 -2.65
C ALA A 107 -2.12 5.09 -3.54
N ALA A 108 -1.47 5.50 -4.63
CA ALA A 108 -2.05 6.44 -5.59
C ALA A 108 -3.29 5.85 -6.30
N HIS A 109 -3.28 4.57 -6.69
CA HIS A 109 -4.44 3.90 -7.27
C HIS A 109 -5.61 3.84 -6.28
N LEU A 110 -5.37 3.47 -5.02
CA LEU A 110 -6.42 3.45 -3.99
C LEU A 110 -7.08 4.83 -3.76
N ILE A 111 -6.31 5.92 -3.89
CA ILE A 111 -6.81 7.30 -3.79
C ILE A 111 -7.52 7.71 -5.09
N PHE A 112 -6.80 7.74 -6.21
CA PHE A 112 -7.30 8.28 -7.48
C PHE A 112 -8.44 7.45 -8.08
N GLY A 113 -8.46 6.15 -7.80
CA GLY A 113 -9.56 5.25 -8.13
C GLY A 113 -10.81 5.41 -7.26
N GLY A 114 -10.75 6.23 -6.21
CA GLY A 114 -11.86 6.48 -5.29
C GLY A 114 -12.17 5.32 -4.34
N VAL A 115 -11.26 4.35 -4.18
CA VAL A 115 -11.46 3.19 -3.29
C VAL A 115 -11.61 3.66 -1.85
N LEU A 116 -10.71 4.53 -1.38
CA LEU A 116 -10.75 5.04 0.00
C LEU A 116 -11.94 5.98 0.26
N ASP A 117 -12.51 6.58 -0.77
CA ASP A 117 -13.74 7.37 -0.65
C ASP A 117 -14.98 6.48 -0.59
N ARG A 118 -14.98 5.40 -1.39
CA ARG A 118 -16.06 4.41 -1.38
C ARG A 118 -16.11 3.64 -0.05
N PHE A 119 -14.96 3.29 0.49
CA PHE A 119 -14.79 2.52 1.72
C PHE A 119 -14.10 3.38 2.79
N PRO A 120 -14.84 4.29 3.47
CA PRO A 120 -14.28 5.29 4.36
C PRO A 120 -13.68 4.72 5.66
N LYS A 121 -14.03 3.48 6.04
CA LYS A 121 -13.54 2.77 7.24
C LYS A 121 -12.51 1.69 6.90
N LEU A 122 -12.19 1.50 5.61
CA LEU A 122 -11.13 0.58 5.20
C LEU A 122 -9.79 1.01 5.81
N GLU A 123 -9.12 0.09 6.49
CA GLU A 123 -7.79 0.29 7.06
C GLU A 123 -6.76 -0.39 6.15
N VAL A 124 -5.83 0.40 5.61
CA VAL A 124 -4.76 -0.10 4.73
C VAL A 124 -3.42 0.29 5.32
N ASN A 125 -2.53 -0.69 5.47
CA ASN A 125 -1.16 -0.50 5.89
C ASN A 125 -0.22 -0.51 4.69
N LEU A 126 0.58 0.55 4.54
CA LEU A 126 1.61 0.67 3.51
C LEU A 126 2.97 0.25 4.09
N PRO A 127 3.64 -0.74 3.49
CA PRO A 127 4.91 -1.23 4.02
C PRO A 127 6.05 -0.29 3.67
N HIS A 128 7.22 -0.53 4.29
CA HIS A 128 8.46 0.18 4.03
C HIS A 128 8.34 1.70 4.27
N ALA A 129 7.78 2.08 5.42
CA ALA A 129 7.46 3.46 5.78
C ALA A 129 6.57 4.18 4.74
N GLY A 130 5.74 3.44 4.00
CA GLY A 130 4.89 3.96 2.92
C GLY A 130 5.59 4.10 1.56
N GLY A 131 6.82 3.61 1.44
CA GLY A 131 7.60 3.68 0.22
C GLY A 131 7.77 5.10 -0.30
N ALA A 132 7.57 5.30 -1.61
CA ALA A 132 7.72 6.61 -2.24
C ALA A 132 6.55 7.57 -1.96
N PHE A 133 5.41 7.09 -1.43
CA PHE A 133 4.18 7.88 -1.34
C PHE A 133 4.30 9.11 -0.41
N PRO A 134 4.72 8.98 0.87
CA PRO A 134 4.84 10.14 1.75
C PRO A 134 5.84 11.19 1.21
N GLY A 135 6.95 10.74 0.63
CA GLY A 135 7.99 11.62 0.10
C GLY A 135 7.58 12.37 -1.17
N LEU A 136 6.64 11.83 -1.95
CA LEU A 136 6.15 12.44 -3.19
C LEU A 136 4.79 13.14 -3.03
N ILE A 137 4.28 13.30 -1.81
CA ILE A 137 2.90 13.76 -1.59
C ILE A 137 2.61 15.13 -2.23
N GLY A 138 3.54 16.09 -2.11
CA GLY A 138 3.39 17.41 -2.72
C GLY A 138 3.37 17.37 -4.25
N ARG A 139 4.04 16.37 -4.86
CA ARG A 139 4.00 16.15 -6.31
C ARG A 139 2.63 15.64 -6.75
N LEU A 140 2.02 14.74 -5.97
CA LEU A 140 0.69 14.20 -6.25
C LEU A 140 -0.39 15.29 -6.11
N ASP A 141 -0.29 16.14 -5.10
CA ASP A 141 -1.15 17.31 -4.93
C ASP A 141 -1.05 18.27 -6.11
N HIS A 142 0.18 18.62 -6.52
CA HIS A 142 0.39 19.48 -7.67
C HIS A 142 -0.18 18.85 -8.95
N GLY A 143 0.07 17.55 -9.16
CA GLY A 143 -0.50 16.78 -10.28
C GLY A 143 -2.02 16.88 -10.34
N THR A 144 -2.70 16.72 -9.20
CA THR A 144 -4.17 16.80 -9.11
C THR A 144 -4.71 18.15 -9.58
N LYS A 145 -3.96 19.25 -9.37
CA LYS A 145 -4.37 20.60 -9.78
C LYS A 145 -4.17 20.87 -11.28
N VAL A 146 -3.21 20.21 -11.91
CA VAL A 146 -2.79 20.53 -13.29
C VAL A 146 -3.15 19.46 -14.32
N ARG A 147 -3.53 18.26 -13.88
CA ARG A 147 -3.85 17.14 -14.78
C ARG A 147 -5.36 17.01 -15.01
N PRO A 148 -5.84 17.04 -16.26
CA PRO A 148 -7.27 16.92 -16.55
C PRO A 148 -7.86 15.58 -16.08
N GLU A 149 -7.05 14.51 -16.08
CA GLU A 149 -7.46 13.16 -15.69
C GLU A 149 -7.74 13.01 -14.19
N LEU A 150 -7.37 14.01 -13.37
CA LEU A 150 -7.55 14.02 -11.92
C LEU A 150 -8.60 15.03 -11.44
N LYS A 151 -9.33 15.68 -12.36
CA LYS A 151 -10.35 16.68 -12.02
C LYS A 151 -11.57 16.12 -11.27
N HIS A 152 -11.74 14.80 -11.24
CA HIS A 152 -12.79 14.14 -10.47
C HIS A 152 -12.49 14.11 -8.96
N MET A 153 -11.23 14.29 -8.57
CA MET A 153 -10.82 14.29 -7.17
C MET A 153 -11.45 15.44 -6.39
N GLN A 154 -12.12 15.11 -5.29
CA GLN A 154 -12.73 16.09 -4.38
C GLN A 154 -11.78 16.58 -3.28
N ARG A 155 -10.70 15.83 -3.06
CA ARG A 155 -9.67 16.08 -2.05
C ARG A 155 -8.29 15.89 -2.65
N LEU A 156 -7.31 16.61 -2.12
CA LEU A 156 -5.92 16.43 -2.49
C LEU A 156 -5.36 15.13 -1.88
N PRO A 157 -4.45 14.42 -2.57
CA PRO A 157 -3.78 13.24 -2.05
C PRO A 157 -3.20 13.39 -0.64
N SER A 158 -2.66 14.57 -0.29
CA SER A 158 -2.16 14.86 1.06
C SER A 158 -3.21 14.69 2.16
N GLU A 159 -4.49 14.93 1.86
CA GLU A 159 -5.60 14.73 2.80
C GLU A 159 -5.85 13.24 3.11
N TYR A 160 -5.29 12.33 2.30
CA TYR A 160 -5.38 10.87 2.49
C TYR A 160 -4.17 10.29 3.25
N LEU A 161 -3.11 11.06 3.54
CA LEU A 161 -1.95 10.52 4.26
C LEU A 161 -2.34 9.79 5.56
N ARG A 162 -3.27 10.37 6.34
CA ARG A 162 -3.75 9.76 7.58
C ARG A 162 -4.85 8.70 7.37
N ARG A 163 -5.24 8.41 6.12
CA ARG A 163 -6.14 7.28 5.77
C ARG A 163 -5.39 5.95 5.67
N PHE A 164 -4.06 5.98 5.67
CA PHE A 164 -3.23 4.80 5.76
C PHE A 164 -2.61 4.65 7.15
N THR A 165 -2.14 3.45 7.41
CA THR A 165 -1.12 3.20 8.43
C THR A 165 0.18 2.76 7.76
N TYR A 166 1.28 2.80 8.50
CA TYR A 166 2.62 2.63 7.96
C TYR A 166 3.46 1.79 8.91
N ASP A 167 4.42 1.03 8.41
CA ASP A 167 5.43 0.39 9.25
C ASP A 167 6.67 1.30 9.48
N THR A 168 7.64 0.81 10.26
CA THR A 168 8.92 1.48 10.53
C THR A 168 10.08 1.04 9.64
N ILE A 169 9.83 0.30 8.55
CA ILE A 169 10.87 -0.24 7.64
C ILE A 169 11.31 0.86 6.65
N GLY A 170 11.79 1.98 7.19
CA GLY A 170 12.40 3.07 6.42
C GLY A 170 13.92 3.06 6.41
N HIS A 171 14.55 2.20 7.23
CA HIS A 171 16.01 2.08 7.44
C HIS A 171 16.77 3.36 7.82
N ASP A 172 16.08 4.47 8.06
CA ASP A 172 16.68 5.74 8.43
C ASP A 172 15.80 6.48 9.44
N ASP A 173 16.39 6.91 10.55
CA ASP A 173 15.67 7.56 11.65
C ASP A 173 15.05 8.91 11.20
N ARG A 174 15.67 9.63 10.24
CA ARG A 174 15.14 10.90 9.71
C ARG A 174 13.92 10.66 8.84
N ILE A 175 13.91 9.58 8.04
CA ILE A 175 12.76 9.19 7.22
C ILE A 175 11.58 8.80 8.10
N ASN A 176 11.82 7.95 9.11
CA ASN A 176 10.78 7.56 10.06
C ASN A 176 10.27 8.74 10.89
N MET A 177 11.14 9.66 11.33
CA MET A 177 10.72 10.90 12.00
C MET A 177 9.89 11.80 11.08
N ASN A 178 10.25 11.92 9.80
CA ASN A 178 9.47 12.70 8.84
C ASN A 178 8.09 12.09 8.60
N LEU A 179 8.01 10.76 8.48
CA LEU A 179 6.74 10.05 8.40
C LEU A 179 5.86 10.37 9.61
N VAL A 180 6.40 10.23 10.84
CA VAL A 180 5.65 10.56 12.06
C VAL A 180 5.21 12.02 12.09
N ARG A 181 6.01 12.96 11.59
CA ARG A 181 5.60 14.38 11.46
C ARG A 181 4.44 14.58 10.48
N LEU A 182 4.42 13.84 9.37
CA LEU A 182 3.37 13.93 8.37
C LEU A 182 2.06 13.29 8.83
N VAL A 183 2.14 12.13 9.48
CA VAL A 183 0.97 11.29 9.72
C VAL A 183 0.64 11.06 11.18
N GLY A 184 1.44 11.54 12.13
CA GLY A 184 1.28 11.30 13.56
C GLY A 184 1.71 9.88 13.99
N ALA A 185 2.20 9.75 15.23
CA ALA A 185 2.64 8.47 15.77
C ALA A 185 1.51 7.43 15.88
N ASP A 186 0.24 7.84 15.91
CA ASP A 186 -0.95 6.97 15.95
C ASP A 186 -1.21 6.21 14.65
N ARG A 187 -0.51 6.56 13.57
CA ARG A 187 -0.60 5.93 12.25
C ARG A 187 0.63 5.09 11.88
N VAL A 188 1.63 5.01 12.75
CA VAL A 188 2.87 4.25 12.52
C VAL A 188 2.92 3.01 13.42
N THR A 189 3.25 1.87 12.83
CA THR A 189 3.33 0.56 13.49
C THR A 189 4.75 0.03 13.43
N LEU A 190 5.17 -0.74 14.42
CA LEU A 190 6.44 -1.46 14.37
C LEU A 190 6.43 -2.47 13.21
N GLY A 191 7.43 -2.40 12.35
CA GLY A 191 7.73 -3.44 11.37
C GLY A 191 9.13 -4.00 11.60
N SER A 192 9.31 -5.30 11.33
CA SER A 192 10.63 -5.96 11.31
C SER A 192 11.05 -6.46 9.94
N ASP A 193 10.12 -6.69 9.02
CA ASP A 193 10.34 -7.38 7.74
C ASP A 193 11.04 -8.76 7.89
N TYR A 194 10.90 -9.38 9.07
CA TYR A 194 11.38 -10.73 9.31
C TYR A 194 10.60 -11.73 8.43
N CYS A 195 11.23 -12.71 7.78
CA CYS A 195 12.60 -13.18 7.92
C CYS A 195 13.54 -12.80 6.76
N PHE A 196 13.30 -11.68 6.10
CA PHE A 196 14.08 -11.27 4.93
C PHE A 196 15.42 -10.64 5.32
N ASP A 197 16.35 -10.59 4.37
CA ASP A 197 17.70 -10.03 4.54
C ASP A 197 17.73 -8.52 4.81
N MET A 198 16.70 -7.82 4.32
CA MET A 198 16.43 -6.41 4.62
C MET A 198 15.69 -6.22 5.95
N GLY A 199 15.46 -7.28 6.72
CA GLY A 199 14.82 -7.20 8.01
C GLY A 199 15.65 -6.47 9.07
N LEU A 200 14.97 -6.08 10.16
CA LEU A 200 15.61 -5.54 11.37
C LEU A 200 15.65 -6.61 12.45
N ASP A 201 16.84 -6.93 12.95
CA ASP A 201 17.02 -7.86 14.08
C ASP A 201 16.41 -7.32 15.39
N ASP A 202 16.59 -6.02 15.66
CA ASP A 202 15.99 -5.32 16.79
C ASP A 202 15.15 -4.11 16.30
N PRO A 203 13.89 -4.33 15.88
CA PRO A 203 13.02 -3.25 15.42
C PRO A 203 12.67 -2.27 16.55
N LEU A 204 12.68 -2.71 17.82
CA LEU A 204 12.42 -1.84 18.97
C LEU A 204 13.58 -0.87 19.22
N ALA A 205 14.83 -1.27 18.98
CA ALA A 205 15.96 -0.35 18.99
C ALA A 205 15.76 0.81 18.00
N ALA A 206 15.25 0.55 16.80
CA ALA A 206 14.97 1.60 15.83
C ALA A 206 13.96 2.63 16.39
N VAL A 207 12.86 2.18 16.98
CA VAL A 207 11.88 3.08 17.62
C VAL A 207 12.46 3.83 18.82
N ARG A 208 13.33 3.19 19.62
CA ARG A 208 13.95 3.83 20.79
C ARG A 208 14.83 5.02 20.40
N ARG A 209 15.50 4.99 19.24
CA ARG A 209 16.35 6.08 18.74
C ARG A 209 15.57 7.30 18.24
N LEU A 210 14.30 7.13 17.89
CA LEU A 210 13.45 8.23 17.44
C LEU A 210 13.25 9.26 18.56
N GLN A 211 13.27 10.54 18.19
CA GLN A 211 13.07 11.66 19.11
C GLN A 211 11.57 11.89 19.34
N LEU A 212 10.94 10.93 20.02
CA LEU A 212 9.51 10.87 20.34
C LEU A 212 9.30 10.69 21.85
N SER A 213 8.14 11.10 22.34
CA SER A 213 7.74 10.85 23.72
C SER A 213 7.59 9.35 24.01
N ALA A 214 7.66 8.96 25.29
CA ALA A 214 7.44 7.58 25.70
C ALA A 214 6.05 7.04 25.26
N LYS A 215 5.03 7.92 25.30
CA LYS A 215 3.67 7.59 24.84
C LYS A 215 3.65 7.26 23.34
N GLU A 216 4.26 8.09 22.51
CA GLU A 216 4.33 7.87 21.06
C GLU A 216 5.13 6.62 20.71
N LYS A 217 6.26 6.37 21.41
CA LYS A 217 7.02 5.13 21.25
C LYS A 217 6.18 3.89 21.61
N GLY A 218 5.38 3.97 22.66
CA GLY A 218 4.46 2.89 23.06
C GLY A 218 3.36 2.62 22.03
N LEU A 219 2.84 3.67 21.37
CA LEU A 219 1.90 3.52 20.25
C LEU A 219 2.55 2.74 19.10
N ILE A 220 3.75 3.15 18.68
CA ILE A 220 4.46 2.51 17.56
C ILE A 220 4.87 1.08 17.91
N ALA A 221 5.43 0.86 19.10
CA ALA A 221 5.95 -0.44 19.54
C ALA A 221 4.90 -1.55 19.63
N GLY A 222 3.61 -1.21 19.76
CA GLY A 222 2.55 -2.23 19.78
C GLY A 222 1.13 -1.70 19.90
N GLY A 223 0.91 -0.52 20.49
CA GLY A 223 -0.44 0.01 20.71
C GLY A 223 -1.26 0.16 19.42
N ASN A 224 -0.63 0.64 18.34
CA ASN A 224 -1.29 0.78 17.04
C ASN A 224 -1.57 -0.58 16.39
N ALA A 225 -0.64 -1.53 16.50
CA ALA A 225 -0.84 -2.88 15.99
C ALA A 225 -2.00 -3.59 16.73
N ALA A 226 -2.07 -3.45 18.06
CA ALA A 226 -3.17 -3.98 18.87
C ALA A 226 -4.52 -3.37 18.46
N ARG A 227 -4.57 -2.06 18.18
CA ARG A 227 -5.77 -1.41 17.64
C ARG A 227 -6.18 -1.95 16.26
N LEU A 228 -5.23 -2.06 15.33
CA LEU A 228 -5.50 -2.51 13.95
C LEU A 228 -5.93 -3.97 13.90
N LEU A 229 -5.27 -4.83 14.68
CA LEU A 229 -5.50 -6.28 14.73
C LEU A 229 -6.50 -6.68 15.81
N ARG A 230 -7.02 -5.73 16.59
CA ARG A 230 -8.01 -5.95 17.66
C ARG A 230 -7.56 -7.01 18.67
N LEU A 231 -6.32 -6.85 19.13
CA LEU A 231 -5.66 -7.71 20.13
C LEU A 231 -6.00 -7.27 21.56
#